data_AF-A0A845XJM2-F1
#
_entry.id   AF-A0A845XJM2-F1
#
_cell.length_a   1.000
_cell.length_b   1.000
_cell.length_c   1.000
_cell.angle_alpha   90.00
_cell.angle_beta   90.00
_cell.angle_gamma   90.00
#
_symmetry.space_group_name_H-M   'P 1'
#
loop_
_entity.id
_entity.type
_entity.pdbx_description
1 polymer ?
#
loop_
_entity_poly.entity_id
_entity_poly.type
_entity_poly.pdbx_seq_one_letter_code
_entity_poly.pdbx_strand_id
1 'polypeptide(L)'
;MISAIDDGMVKTQASRLFKISRNTIDIWLKKRNETGYYRPKEGYQKGYNPKIADLERFSKFVQSHGSSTQNEMAEAWSEKM
;
A
#
# COMPACT_ATOMS: atom_id res chain seq x y z
N MET A 1 -16.15 -11.58 14.09
CA MET A 1 -15.87 -12.78 13.25
C MET A 1 -14.77 -13.63 13.85
N ILE A 2 -13.53 -13.13 13.98
CA ILE A 2 -12.45 -13.89 14.65
C ILE A 2 -12.87 -14.27 16.08
N SER A 3 -13.52 -13.35 16.80
CA SER A 3 -14.12 -13.61 18.12
C SER A 3 -15.07 -14.81 18.12
N ALA A 4 -15.95 -14.96 17.12
CA ALA A 4 -16.88 -16.09 17.05
C ALA A 4 -16.14 -17.44 16.92
N ILE A 5 -14.99 -17.46 16.23
CA ILE A 5 -14.14 -18.66 16.14
C ILE A 5 -13.44 -18.92 17.48
N ASP A 6 -13.02 -17.87 18.18
CA ASP A 6 -12.46 -17.97 19.54
C ASP A 6 -13.49 -18.48 20.55
N ASP A 7 -14.76 -18.11 20.37
CA ASP A 7 -15.90 -18.58 21.15
C ASP A 7 -16.31 -20.04 20.81
N GLY A 8 -15.54 -20.73 19.96
CA GLY A 8 -15.72 -22.14 19.63
C GLY A 8 -16.49 -22.42 18.33
N MET A 9 -16.84 -21.40 17.54
CA MET A 9 -17.50 -21.61 16.25
C MET A 9 -16.58 -22.28 15.24
N VAL A 10 -17.04 -23.36 14.62
CA VAL A 10 -16.27 -24.04 13.57
C VAL A 10 -16.16 -23.17 12.31
N LYS A 11 -15.01 -23.24 11.63
CA LYS A 11 -14.73 -22.44 10.41
C LYS A 11 -15.81 -22.55 9.33
N THR A 12 -16.46 -23.72 9.21
CA THR A 12 -17.58 -23.95 8.27
C THR A 12 -18.79 -23.09 8.60
N GLN A 13 -19.15 -22.99 9.88
CA GLN A 13 -20.26 -22.16 10.34
C GLN A 13 -19.91 -20.69 10.15
N ALA A 14 -18.70 -20.27 10.52
CA ALA A 14 -18.24 -18.90 10.31
C ALA A 14 -18.27 -18.52 8.82
N SER A 15 -17.85 -19.41 7.92
CA SER A 15 -17.90 -19.18 6.47
C SER A 15 -19.33 -18.96 5.96
N ARG A 16 -20.29 -19.78 6.40
CA ARG A 16 -21.70 -19.65 6.03
C ARG A 16 -22.34 -18.39 6.62
N LEU A 17 -22.05 -18.10 7.90
CA LEU A 17 -22.61 -16.97 8.63
C LEU A 17 -22.12 -15.63 8.08
N PHE A 18 -20.81 -15.50 7.87
CA PHE A 18 -20.19 -14.24 7.42
C PHE A 18 -20.06 -14.15 5.90
N LYS A 19 -20.49 -15.19 5.14
CA LYS A 19 -20.39 -15.27 3.67
C LYS A 19 -18.97 -15.02 3.15
N ILE A 20 -17.97 -15.49 3.90
CA ILE A 20 -16.55 -15.39 3.56
C ILE A 20 -16.02 -16.78 3.26
N SER A 21 -15.12 -16.89 2.28
CA SER A 21 -14.52 -18.17 1.91
C SER A 21 -13.73 -18.76 3.09
N ARG A 22 -13.79 -20.08 3.29
CA ARG A 22 -13.00 -20.77 4.34
C ARG A 22 -11.51 -20.46 4.21
N ASN A 23 -11.01 -20.37 2.98
CA ASN A 23 -9.62 -20.00 2.69
C ASN A 23 -9.23 -18.63 3.26
N THR A 24 -10.09 -17.62 3.14
CA THR A 24 -9.86 -16.29 3.72
C THR A 24 -9.80 -16.36 5.25
N ILE A 25 -10.64 -17.18 5.87
CA ILE A 25 -10.61 -17.42 7.33
C ILE A 25 -9.28 -18.05 7.74
N ASP A 26 -8.82 -19.05 6.99
CA ASP A 26 -7.54 -19.72 7.25
C ASP A 26 -6.36 -18.76 7.13
N ILE A 27 -6.35 -17.89 6.10
CA ILE A 27 -5.32 -16.85 5.93
C ILE A 27 -5.29 -15.90 7.14
N TRP A 28 -6.45 -15.45 7.63
CA TRP A 28 -6.50 -14.54 8.78
C TRP A 28 -6.06 -15.20 10.08
N LEU A 29 -6.43 -16.46 10.31
CA LEU A 29 -5.99 -17.23 11.47
C LEU A 29 -4.48 -17.48 11.44
N LYS A 30 -3.93 -17.85 10.27
CA LYS A 30 -2.49 -18.01 10.08
C LYS A 30 -1.75 -16.71 10.38
N LYS A 31 -2.22 -15.59 9.82
CA LYS A 31 -1.62 -14.28 10.04
C LYS A 31 -1.67 -13.85 11.51
N ARG A 32 -2.77 -14.13 12.21
CA ARG A 32 -2.89 -13.90 13.66
C ARG A 32 -1.88 -14.72 14.45
N ASN A 33 -1.68 -16.00 14.12
CA ASN A 33 -0.69 -16.84 14.79
C ASN A 33 0.74 -16.34 14.57
N GLU A 34 1.04 -15.82 13.38
CA GLU A 34 2.38 -15.32 13.04
C GLU A 34 2.68 -13.93 13.63
N THR A 35 1.70 -13.03 13.65
CA THR A 35 1.93 -11.60 13.97
C THR A 35 1.19 -11.11 15.20
N GLY A 36 0.36 -11.94 15.84
CA GLY A 36 -0.55 -11.54 16.92
C GLY A 36 -1.76 -10.71 16.46
N TYR A 37 -1.78 -10.28 15.19
CA TYR A 37 -2.81 -9.40 14.64
C TYR A 37 -3.33 -9.90 13.28
N TYR A 38 -4.62 -9.69 13.01
CA TYR A 38 -5.24 -10.01 11.72
C TYR A 38 -5.46 -8.76 10.85
N ARG A 39 -4.88 -7.61 11.23
CA ARG A 39 -5.02 -6.36 10.47
C ARG A 39 -4.54 -6.54 9.02
N PRO A 40 -5.11 -5.82 8.04
CA PRO A 40 -4.59 -5.78 6.67
C PRO A 40 -3.08 -5.47 6.66
N LYS A 41 -2.34 -5.93 5.65
CA LYS A 41 -0.96 -5.44 5.49
C LYS A 41 -1.05 -3.94 5.20
N GLU A 42 -0.40 -3.12 6.02
CA GLU A 42 -0.22 -1.71 5.71
C GLU A 42 0.76 -1.58 4.54
N GLY A 43 0.53 -0.62 3.64
CA GLY A 43 1.35 -0.43 2.44
C GLY A 43 0.82 -1.08 1.15
N TYR A 44 -0.46 -1.46 1.08
CA TYR A 44 -1.07 -1.86 -0.18
C TYR A 44 -1.09 -0.67 -1.16
N GLN A 45 -0.30 -0.79 -2.23
CA GLN A 45 -0.17 0.10 -3.38
C GLN A 45 -0.18 1.60 -2.98
N LYS A 46 0.95 2.11 -2.50
CA LYS A 46 1.25 3.53 -2.80
C LYS A 46 1.24 3.60 -4.32
N GLY A 47 0.36 4.40 -4.90
CA GLY A 47 0.26 4.57 -6.34
C GLY A 47 1.58 5.02 -6.97
N TYR A 48 1.53 5.32 -8.27
CA TYR A 48 2.66 5.73 -9.11
C TYR A 48 3.82 6.38 -8.35
N ASN A 49 5.01 5.76 -8.43
CA ASN A 49 6.24 6.33 -7.88
C ASN A 49 6.49 7.67 -8.60
N PRO A 50 6.38 8.82 -7.92
CA PRO A 50 6.40 10.11 -8.61
C PRO A 50 7.77 10.33 -9.26
N LYS A 51 7.77 10.75 -10.53
CA LYS A 51 8.98 11.18 -11.25
C LYS A 51 9.71 12.34 -10.55
N ILE A 52 9.00 13.04 -9.67
CA ILE A 52 9.52 14.09 -8.80
C ILE A 52 9.25 13.65 -7.35
N ALA A 53 10.20 12.93 -6.77
CA ALA A 53 10.11 12.47 -5.38
C ALA A 53 10.40 13.61 -4.37
N ASP A 54 11.19 14.60 -4.78
CA ASP A 54 11.59 15.74 -3.96
C ASP A 54 11.08 17.06 -4.57
N LEU A 55 10.00 17.57 -3.99
CA LEU A 55 9.35 18.81 -4.42
C LEU A 55 10.17 20.06 -4.10
N GLU A 56 11.00 20.03 -3.06
CA GLU A 56 11.82 21.17 -2.66
C GLU A 56 12.99 21.35 -3.65
N ARG A 57 13.66 20.24 -3.98
CA ARG A 57 14.70 20.22 -5.02
C ARG A 57 14.15 20.63 -6.37
N PHE A 58 12.95 20.16 -6.72
CA PHE A 58 12.29 20.55 -7.96
C PHE A 58 11.92 22.04 -8.00
N SER A 59 11.42 22.60 -6.89
CA SER A 59 11.10 24.03 -6.81
C SER A 59 12.33 24.91 -7.06
N LYS A 60 13.47 24.58 -6.42
CA LYS A 60 14.75 25.29 -6.65
C LYS A 60 15.24 25.16 -8.10
N PHE A 61 15.08 23.98 -8.69
CA PHE A 61 15.43 23.72 -10.09
C PHE A 61 14.59 24.55 -11.07
N VAL A 62 13.28 24.64 -10.85
CA VAL A 62 12.38 25.46 -11.69
C VAL A 62 12.71 26.94 -11.56
N GLN A 63 13.00 27.43 -10.35
CA GLN A 63 13.40 28.82 -10.13
C GLN A 63 14.71 29.16 -10.84
N SER A 64 15.69 28.25 -10.85
CA SER A 64 16.96 28.48 -11.54
C SER A 64 16.88 28.35 -13.07
N HIS A 65 15.89 27.61 -13.59
CA HIS A 65 15.68 27.38 -15.03
C HIS A 65 14.44 28.11 -15.56
N GLY A 66 14.01 29.21 -14.93
CA GLY A 66 12.79 29.93 -15.32
C GLY A 66 12.80 30.50 -16.74
N SER A 67 13.96 30.58 -17.39
CA SER A 67 14.13 31.01 -18.79
C SER A 67 14.13 29.85 -19.79
N SER A 68 14.18 28.60 -19.34
CA SER A 68 14.23 27.41 -20.18
C SER A 68 12.82 26.92 -20.55
N THR A 69 12.71 26.26 -21.68
CA THR A 69 11.47 25.58 -22.08
C THR A 69 11.25 24.31 -21.28
N GLN A 70 10.01 23.82 -21.20
CA GLN A 70 9.69 22.59 -20.47
C GLN A 70 10.46 21.35 -20.99
N ASN A 71 10.79 21.31 -22.29
CA ASN A 71 11.56 20.22 -22.88
C ASN A 71 13.03 20.23 -22.39
N GLU A 72 13.68 21.40 -22.42
CA GLU A 72 15.05 21.57 -21.93
C GLU A 72 15.14 21.30 -20.42
N MET A 73 14.12 21.73 -19.66
CA MET A 73 14.02 21.44 -18.23
C MET A 73 13.85 19.94 -17.95
N ALA A 74 13.12 19.21 -18.82
CA ALA A 74 12.95 17.77 -18.67
C ALA A 74 14.25 17.01 -18.95
N GLU A 75 15.03 17.42 -19.96
CA GLU A 75 16.36 16.87 -20.24
C GLU A 75 17.32 17.12 -19.07
N ALA A 76 17.43 18.38 -18.61
CA ALA A 76 18.29 18.76 -17.49
C ALA A 76 17.89 18.13 -16.14
N TRP A 77 16.61 17.78 -15.96
CA TRP A 77 16.13 17.05 -14.79
C TRP A 77 16.42 15.54 -14.90
N SER A 78 16.32 14.96 -16.09
CA SER A 78 16.57 13.53 -16.32
C SER A 78 18.04 13.14 -16.20
N GLU A 79 18.99 14.04 -16.51
CA GLU A 79 20.44 13.81 -16.30
C GLU A 79 20.86 13.80 -14.82
N LYS A 80 20.01 14.33 -13.93
CA LYS A 80 20.27 14.45 -12.49
C LYS A 80 19.56 13.38 -11.63
N MET A 81 18.87 12.43 -12.27
CA MET A 81 18.29 11.23 -11.66
C MET A 81 19.23 10.04 -11.80
#